data_AF-A0A6N7VY28-F1
#
_entry.id   AF-A0A6N7VY28-F1
#
_cell.length_a   1.000
_cell.length_b   1.000
_cell.length_c   1.000
_cell.angle_alpha   90.00
_cell.angle_beta   90.00
_cell.angle_gamma   90.00
#
_symmetry.space_group_name_H-M   'P 1'
#
loop_
_entity.id
_entity.type
_entity.pdbx_description
1 polymer ?
#
loop_
_entity_poly.entity_id
_entity_poly.type
_entity_poly.pdbx_seq_one_letter_code
_entity_poly.pdbx_strand_id
1 'polypeptide(L)'
;MKKSGIVFDIQRFSLHDGPGIRTTVFLKGCPLRCMWCHNPESWSREPQLMFYKEKCVQCLECIRSCSKSVHLLKQGKHVLDYQKCDACGECIAHCAYGALKLSGGEMDVDTILKEVIADKSYYENSGGGLTVSGGEPMLQFPFLEALLGEAKTLGLHICLETSGFARKELFSRIAGNVDLFLYDI
;
A
#
# COMPACT_ATOMS: atom_id res chain seq x y z
N MET A 1 21.30 -2.03 0.75
CA MET A 1 19.95 -2.40 1.23
C MET A 1 18.95 -2.08 0.14
N LYS A 2 17.87 -2.87 0.00
CA LYS A 2 16.82 -2.57 -0.98
C LYS A 2 16.07 -1.32 -0.51
N LYS A 3 16.16 -0.22 -1.26
CA LYS A 3 15.53 1.08 -0.93
C LYS A 3 14.11 1.22 -1.45
N SER A 4 13.56 0.21 -2.13
CA SER A 4 12.22 0.23 -2.70
C SER A 4 11.36 -0.94 -2.25
N GLY A 5 10.06 -0.69 -2.14
CA GLY A 5 9.02 -1.66 -1.81
C GLY A 5 7.75 -1.40 -2.60
N ILE A 6 6.84 -2.36 -2.58
CA ILE A 6 5.53 -2.22 -3.23
C ILE A 6 4.53 -1.66 -2.21
N VAL A 7 4.14 -0.40 -2.43
CA VAL A 7 3.19 0.34 -1.60
C VAL A 7 1.89 0.43 -2.38
N PHE A 8 0.74 0.13 -1.76
CA PHE A 8 -0.56 0.26 -2.43
C PHE A 8 -1.35 1.50 -2.04
N ASP A 9 -1.06 2.10 -0.88
CA ASP A 9 -1.67 3.35 -0.46
C ASP A 9 -0.80 4.10 0.55
N ILE A 10 -0.99 5.42 0.61
CA ILE A 10 -0.46 6.29 1.65
C ILE A 10 -1.61 7.15 2.15
N GLN A 11 -2.10 6.84 3.35
CA GLN A 11 -3.21 7.55 3.98
C GLN A 11 -2.68 8.58 4.96
N ARG A 12 -2.94 9.86 4.68
CA ARG A 12 -2.60 10.97 5.57
C ARG A 12 -3.74 11.23 6.54
N PHE A 13 -3.42 11.81 7.71
CA PHE A 13 -4.38 12.13 8.77
C PHE A 13 -5.15 10.93 9.36
N SER A 14 -4.51 9.77 9.42
CA SER A 14 -5.02 8.60 10.13
C SER A 14 -5.11 8.85 11.64
N LEU A 15 -6.26 8.51 12.24
CA LEU A 15 -6.52 8.62 13.69
C LEU A 15 -6.65 7.27 14.40
N HIS A 16 -6.78 6.18 13.64
CA HIS A 16 -7.03 4.84 14.18
C HIS A 16 -5.82 3.92 14.11
N ASP A 17 -4.77 4.30 13.37
CA ASP A 17 -3.59 3.48 13.09
C ASP A 17 -2.46 3.74 14.12
N GLY A 18 -2.84 4.02 15.37
CA GLY A 18 -1.95 4.38 16.48
C GLY A 18 -2.26 5.75 17.11
N PRO A 19 -1.48 6.16 18.13
CA PRO A 19 -1.71 7.43 18.84
C PRO A 19 -1.36 8.65 17.98
N GLY A 20 -2.09 9.74 18.18
CA GLY A 20 -1.88 11.00 17.48
C GLY A 20 -2.33 10.97 16.02
N ILE A 21 -2.05 12.05 15.28
CA ILE A 21 -2.31 12.15 13.84
C ILE A 21 -1.19 11.46 13.09
N ARG A 22 -1.51 10.56 12.16
CA ARG A 22 -0.49 9.73 11.50
C ARG A 22 -0.60 9.77 9.99
N THR A 23 0.51 9.49 9.34
CA THR A 23 0.50 9.02 7.94
C THR A 23 0.78 7.54 7.94
N THR A 24 -0.14 6.77 7.38
CA THR A 24 -0.07 5.32 7.28
C THR A 24 0.36 4.91 5.88
N VAL A 25 1.45 4.15 5.79
CA VAL A 25 2.01 3.62 4.55
C VAL A 25 1.64 2.15 4.45
N PHE A 26 0.88 1.79 3.44
CA PHE A 26 0.33 0.44 3.28
C PHE A 26 1.14 -0.38 2.27
N LEU A 27 1.74 -1.47 2.75
CA LEU A 27 2.58 -2.36 1.95
C LEU A 27 1.81 -3.54 1.37
N LYS A 28 2.18 -3.95 0.15
CA LYS A 28 1.67 -5.18 -0.46
C LYS A 28 2.40 -6.44 0.02
N GLY A 29 1.72 -7.56 -0.16
CA GLY A 29 2.13 -8.90 0.22
C GLY A 29 1.68 -9.29 1.62
N CYS A 30 0.90 -10.36 1.72
CA CYS A 30 0.61 -11.04 2.98
C CYS A 30 0.62 -12.56 2.77
N PRO A 31 1.30 -13.35 3.61
CA PRO A 31 1.27 -14.80 3.52
C PRO A 31 -0.02 -15.40 4.08
N LEU A 32 -0.80 -14.62 4.83
CA LEU A 32 -2.05 -15.04 5.45
C LEU A 32 -3.27 -14.72 4.58
N ARG A 33 -4.40 -15.40 4.86
CA ARG A 33 -5.71 -15.20 4.19
C ARG A 33 -6.81 -15.15 5.24
N CYS A 34 -6.72 -14.15 6.13
CA CYS A 34 -7.66 -13.98 7.23
C CYS A 34 -9.10 -13.82 6.71
N MET A 35 -10.08 -14.40 7.41
CA MET A 35 -11.49 -14.38 7.02
C MET A 35 -12.05 -12.95 6.96
N TRP A 36 -11.58 -12.07 7.84
CA TRP A 36 -11.96 -10.66 7.90
C TRP A 36 -10.75 -9.75 7.65
N CYS A 37 -9.99 -10.05 6.59
CA CYS A 37 -8.85 -9.24 6.20
C CYS A 37 -9.30 -7.79 5.93
N HIS A 38 -8.65 -6.82 6.59
CA HIS A 38 -8.93 -5.41 6.40
C HIS A 38 -8.45 -4.92 5.01
N ASN A 39 -7.35 -5.49 4.53
CA ASN A 39 -6.71 -5.12 3.26
C ASN A 39 -6.51 -6.33 2.32
N PRO A 40 -7.57 -6.98 1.81
CA PRO A 40 -7.43 -8.13 0.91
C PRO A 40 -6.67 -7.81 -0.39
N GLU A 41 -6.68 -6.56 -0.83
CA GLU A 41 -5.88 -6.04 -1.95
C GLU A 41 -4.36 -6.12 -1.69
N SER A 42 -3.94 -6.26 -0.44
CA SER A 42 -2.54 -6.43 -0.07
C SER A 42 -2.05 -7.88 -0.19
N TRP A 43 -2.91 -8.87 -0.44
CA TRP A 43 -2.49 -10.28 -0.43
C TRP A 43 -1.41 -10.62 -1.46
N SER A 44 -1.54 -10.08 -2.67
CA SER A 44 -0.51 -10.22 -3.70
C SER A 44 0.65 -9.28 -3.41
N ARG A 45 1.88 -9.72 -3.68
CA ARG A 45 3.05 -8.83 -3.70
C ARG A 45 3.07 -7.94 -4.93
N GLU A 46 2.47 -8.41 -6.02
CA GLU A 46 2.49 -7.75 -7.31
C GLU A 46 1.43 -6.64 -7.38
N PRO A 47 1.70 -5.54 -8.12
CA PRO A 47 0.69 -4.58 -8.52
C PRO A 47 -0.53 -5.24 -9.18
N GLN A 48 -1.72 -4.71 -8.92
CA GLN A 48 -2.97 -5.24 -9.46
C GLN A 48 -3.85 -4.13 -9.99
N LEU A 49 -4.47 -4.38 -11.15
CA LEU A 49 -5.49 -3.49 -11.69
C LEU A 49 -6.78 -3.61 -10.86
N MET A 50 -7.28 -2.49 -10.37
CA MET A 50 -8.54 -2.35 -9.67
C MET A 50 -9.58 -1.74 -10.61
N PHE A 51 -10.80 -2.28 -10.58
CA PHE A 51 -11.93 -1.79 -11.37
C PHE A 51 -13.13 -1.43 -10.49
N TYR A 52 -13.42 -0.14 -10.42
CA TYR A 52 -14.56 0.45 -9.71
C TYR A 52 -15.74 0.56 -10.66
N LYS A 53 -16.55 -0.49 -10.73
CA LYS A 53 -17.68 -0.61 -11.66
C LYS A 53 -18.65 0.57 -11.56
N GLU A 54 -18.87 1.07 -10.35
CA GLU A 54 -19.74 2.20 -10.03
C GLU A 54 -19.29 3.53 -10.65
N LYS A 55 -17.99 3.66 -11.00
CA LYS A 55 -17.43 4.83 -11.70
C LYS A 55 -17.39 4.64 -13.21
N CYS A 56 -17.64 3.43 -13.71
CA CYS A 56 -17.53 3.13 -15.12
C CYS A 56 -18.79 3.54 -15.89
N VAL A 57 -18.64 4.48 -16.83
CA VAL A 57 -19.72 4.89 -17.75
C VAL A 57 -19.75 4.09 -19.05
N GLN A 58 -18.93 3.04 -19.17
CA GLN A 58 -18.80 2.19 -20.36
C GLN A 58 -18.44 2.97 -21.64
N CYS A 59 -17.53 3.97 -21.57
CA CYS A 59 -17.02 4.66 -22.77
C CYS A 59 -16.14 3.77 -23.68
N LEU A 60 -15.73 2.60 -23.17
CA LEU A 60 -14.95 1.56 -23.86
C LEU A 60 -13.53 1.95 -24.28
N GLU A 61 -13.02 3.11 -23.86
CA GLU A 61 -11.68 3.56 -24.24
C GLU A 61 -10.58 2.60 -23.74
N CYS A 62 -10.74 2.05 -22.53
CA CYS A 62 -9.85 1.01 -22.00
C CYS A 62 -9.80 -0.28 -22.84
N ILE A 63 -10.84 -0.60 -23.61
CA ILE A 63 -10.82 -1.73 -24.56
C ILE A 63 -9.91 -1.39 -25.74
N ARG A 64 -9.93 -0.14 -26.20
CA ARG A 64 -9.13 0.33 -27.34
C ARG A 64 -7.65 0.48 -27.00
N SER A 65 -7.35 0.96 -25.79
CA SER A 65 -5.96 1.22 -25.38
C SER A 65 -5.25 0.00 -24.82
N CYS A 66 -5.94 -1.00 -24.27
CA CYS A 66 -5.26 -2.11 -23.60
C CYS A 66 -4.59 -3.08 -24.59
N SER A 67 -3.26 -3.05 -24.65
CA SER A 67 -2.42 -3.97 -25.44
C SER A 67 -2.57 -5.46 -25.11
N LYS A 68 -3.16 -5.81 -23.96
CA LYS A 68 -3.33 -7.20 -23.49
C LYS A 68 -4.75 -7.75 -23.65
N SER A 69 -5.67 -6.95 -24.20
CA SER A 69 -7.08 -7.34 -24.36
C SER A 69 -7.74 -7.82 -23.05
N VAL A 70 -7.41 -7.15 -21.93
CA VAL A 70 -7.98 -7.44 -20.59
C VAL A 70 -9.44 -7.01 -20.51
N HIS A 71 -9.78 -5.88 -21.13
CA HIS A 71 -11.12 -5.30 -21.08
C HIS A 71 -12.00 -5.88 -22.18
N LEU A 72 -13.19 -6.36 -21.81
CA LEU A 72 -14.13 -7.01 -22.71
C LEU A 72 -15.53 -6.39 -22.55
N LEU A 73 -16.33 -6.48 -23.61
CA LEU A 73 -17.76 -6.17 -23.57
C LEU A 73 -18.54 -7.48 -23.68
N LYS A 74 -19.17 -7.93 -22.58
CA LYS A 74 -20.03 -9.12 -22.56
C LYS A 74 -21.45 -8.72 -22.19
N GLN A 75 -22.42 -9.06 -23.05
CA GLN A 75 -23.84 -8.73 -22.85
C GLN A 75 -24.06 -7.23 -22.56
N GLY A 76 -23.33 -6.35 -23.26
CA GLY A 76 -23.41 -4.90 -23.07
C GLY A 76 -22.78 -4.37 -21.78
N LYS A 77 -22.09 -5.23 -20.99
CA LYS A 77 -21.40 -4.86 -19.76
C LYS A 77 -19.89 -4.95 -19.91
N HIS A 78 -19.19 -3.94 -19.39
CA HIS A 78 -17.74 -3.95 -19.29
C HIS A 78 -17.27 -4.94 -18.22
N VAL A 79 -16.42 -5.89 -18.61
CA VAL A 79 -15.85 -6.93 -17.74
C VAL A 79 -14.35 -7.06 -17.99
N LEU A 80 -13.60 -7.53 -16.99
CA LEU A 80 -12.15 -7.69 -17.06
C LEU A 80 -11.76 -9.17 -16.99
N ASP A 81 -10.77 -9.54 -17.80
CA ASP A 81 -10.06 -10.81 -17.74
C ASP A 81 -8.69 -10.60 -17.08
N TYR A 82 -8.66 -10.66 -15.75
CA TYR A 82 -7.46 -10.38 -14.96
C TYR A 82 -6.30 -11.33 -15.25
N GLN A 83 -6.56 -12.52 -15.81
CA GLN A 83 -5.49 -13.48 -16.13
C GLN A 83 -4.55 -12.97 -17.23
N LYS A 84 -5.00 -12.00 -18.03
CA LYS A 84 -4.20 -11.36 -19.10
C LYS A 84 -3.53 -10.07 -18.66
N CYS A 85 -3.83 -9.59 -17.45
CA CYS A 85 -3.37 -8.30 -16.98
C CYS A 85 -1.98 -8.44 -16.36
N ASP A 86 -1.01 -7.70 -16.88
CA ASP A 86 0.33 -7.54 -16.32
C ASP A 86 0.47 -6.24 -15.51
N ALA A 87 -0.65 -5.60 -15.18
CA ALA A 87 -0.71 -4.35 -14.41
C ALA A 87 0.13 -3.20 -15.01
N CYS A 88 0.34 -3.17 -16.33
CA CYS A 88 1.11 -2.11 -17.00
C CYS A 88 0.52 -0.69 -16.89
N GLY A 89 -0.76 -0.56 -16.52
CA GLY A 89 -1.40 0.73 -16.26
C GLY A 89 -1.82 1.53 -17.50
N GLU A 90 -1.55 1.05 -18.73
CA GLU A 90 -1.92 1.73 -19.99
C GLU A 90 -3.40 2.17 -20.01
N CYS A 91 -4.31 1.26 -19.67
CA CYS A 91 -5.76 1.53 -19.61
C CYS A 91 -6.17 2.64 -18.63
N ILE A 92 -5.37 2.91 -17.59
CA ILE A 92 -5.67 3.92 -16.57
C ILE A 92 -5.49 5.32 -17.12
N ALA A 93 -4.44 5.55 -17.93
CA ALA A 93 -4.19 6.83 -18.58
C ALA A 93 -5.35 7.27 -19.48
N HIS A 94 -6.16 6.32 -19.93
CA HIS A 94 -7.33 6.54 -20.78
C HIS A 94 -8.68 6.50 -20.02
N CYS A 95 -8.65 6.32 -18.69
CA CYS A 95 -9.86 6.25 -17.87
C CYS A 95 -10.21 7.63 -17.26
N ALA A 96 -10.89 8.48 -18.03
CA ALA A 96 -11.26 9.83 -17.59
C ALA A 96 -12.18 9.88 -16.34
N TYR A 97 -12.82 8.76 -15.99
CA TYR A 97 -13.77 8.67 -14.87
C TYR A 97 -13.16 8.07 -13.60
N GLY A 98 -11.87 7.70 -13.62
CA GLY A 98 -11.20 7.12 -12.45
C GLY A 98 -11.77 5.76 -12.02
N ALA A 99 -12.37 5.02 -12.95
CA ALA A 99 -12.89 3.67 -12.73
C ALA A 99 -11.79 2.60 -12.70
N LEU A 100 -10.58 2.91 -13.18
CA LEU A 100 -9.42 2.03 -13.17
C LEU A 100 -8.32 2.65 -12.31
N LYS A 101 -7.71 1.83 -11.44
CA LYS A 101 -6.53 2.22 -10.64
C LYS A 101 -5.56 1.06 -10.52
N LEU A 102 -4.29 1.35 -10.26
CA LEU A 102 -3.35 0.33 -9.79
C LEU A 102 -3.36 0.31 -8.26
N SER A 103 -3.51 -0.89 -7.69
CA SER A 103 -3.21 -1.18 -6.29
C SER A 103 -1.81 -1.78 -6.22
N GLY A 104 -0.88 -0.99 -5.70
CA GLY A 104 0.54 -1.33 -5.65
C GLY A 104 1.35 -0.60 -6.69
N GLY A 105 2.42 0.06 -6.25
CA GLY A 105 3.47 0.62 -7.09
C GLY A 105 4.79 0.53 -6.35
N GLU A 106 5.89 0.39 -7.09
CA GLU A 106 7.22 0.49 -6.49
C GLU A 106 7.49 1.93 -6.05
N MET A 107 7.80 2.10 -4.77
CA MET A 107 8.16 3.38 -4.18
C MET A 107 9.43 3.22 -3.36
N ASP A 108 10.32 4.20 -3.47
CA ASP A 108 11.52 4.26 -2.65
C ASP A 108 11.29 4.96 -1.31
N VAL A 109 12.19 4.71 -0.36
CA VAL A 109 12.11 5.28 0.99
C VAL A 109 12.09 6.81 0.99
N ASP A 110 12.90 7.47 0.15
CA ASP A 110 12.99 8.93 0.12
C ASP A 110 11.67 9.55 -0.34
N THR A 111 11.04 8.97 -1.37
CA THR A 111 9.72 9.35 -1.86
C THR A 111 8.65 9.22 -0.79
N ILE A 112 8.64 8.11 -0.04
CA ILE A 112 7.66 7.87 1.03
C ILE A 112 7.87 8.86 2.19
N LEU A 113 9.11 9.02 2.64
CA LEU A 113 9.40 9.90 3.76
C LEU A 113 9.14 11.36 3.44
N LYS A 114 9.32 11.78 2.18
CA LYS A 114 8.92 13.12 1.74
C LYS A 114 7.43 13.37 1.94
N GLU A 115 6.57 12.41 1.60
CA GLU A 115 5.13 12.50 1.84
C GLU A 115 4.81 12.50 3.34
N VAL A 116 5.44 11.61 4.12
CA VAL A 116 5.20 11.48 5.56
C VAL A 116 5.61 12.75 6.31
N ILE A 117 6.77 13.33 6.01
CA ILE A 117 7.29 14.54 6.68
C ILE A 117 6.47 15.78 6.34
N ALA A 118 5.73 15.78 5.22
CA ALA A 118 4.88 16.91 4.85
C ALA A 118 3.85 17.27 5.94
N ASP A 119 3.50 16.30 6.80
CA ASP A 119 2.57 16.48 7.93
C ASP A 119 3.27 16.57 9.30
N LYS A 120 4.60 16.77 9.34
CA LYS A 120 5.38 16.75 10.59
C LYS A 120 4.86 17.70 11.68
N SER A 121 4.37 18.87 11.31
CA SER A 121 3.79 19.85 12.25
C SER A 121 2.54 19.33 12.97
N TYR A 122 1.77 18.44 12.34
CA TYR A 122 0.62 17.80 13.00
C TYR A 122 1.08 16.73 14.00
N TYR A 123 2.18 16.04 13.70
CA TYR A 123 2.74 15.01 14.57
C TYR A 123 3.27 15.61 15.87
N GLU A 124 3.98 16.73 15.79
CA GLU A 124 4.58 17.42 16.94
C GLU A 124 3.54 17.82 17.99
N ASN A 125 2.33 18.19 17.56
CA ASN A 125 1.24 18.58 18.46
C ASN A 125 0.40 17.40 18.98
N SER A 126 0.41 16.27 18.29
CA SER A 126 -0.46 15.12 18.58
C SER A 126 0.27 13.91 19.14
N GLY A 127 1.61 13.90 19.15
CA GLY A 127 2.41 12.71 19.46
C GLY A 127 2.34 11.64 18.36
N GLY A 128 1.97 12.04 17.15
CA GLY A 128 1.77 11.16 16.00
C GLY A 128 3.04 10.90 15.18
N GLY A 129 2.89 10.38 13.97
CA GLY A 129 4.03 10.08 13.10
C GLY A 129 3.72 9.10 11.97
N LEU A 130 4.63 8.15 11.75
CA LEU A 130 4.52 7.13 10.72
C LEU A 130 3.84 5.88 11.27
N THR A 131 2.88 5.32 10.54
CA THR A 131 2.48 3.92 10.69
C THR A 131 2.82 3.16 9.42
N VAL A 132 3.40 1.96 9.56
CA VAL A 132 3.52 1.03 8.43
C VAL A 132 2.51 -0.09 8.64
N SER A 133 1.64 -0.30 7.66
CA SER A 133 0.52 -1.26 7.70
C SER A 133 0.39 -1.96 6.32
N GLY A 134 -0.75 -2.61 6.05
CA GLY A 134 -1.08 -3.26 4.79
C GLY A 134 -1.26 -4.76 4.95
N GLY A 135 -0.51 -5.53 4.17
CA GLY A 135 -0.50 -6.98 4.28
C GLY A 135 0.26 -7.44 5.52
N GLU A 136 1.38 -8.13 5.31
CA GLU A 136 2.37 -8.32 6.36
C GLU A 136 3.61 -7.51 5.99
N PRO A 137 3.83 -6.32 6.60
CA PRO A 137 4.99 -5.48 6.27
C PRO A 137 6.32 -6.22 6.38
N MET A 138 6.43 -7.19 7.29
CA MET A 138 7.63 -8.01 7.48
C MET A 138 7.95 -8.88 6.24
N LEU A 139 7.02 -9.09 5.31
CA LEU A 139 7.26 -9.79 4.04
C LEU A 139 8.16 -8.98 3.08
N GLN A 140 8.26 -7.67 3.29
CA GLN A 140 9.17 -6.75 2.60
C GLN A 140 10.31 -6.28 3.51
N PHE A 141 10.79 -7.15 4.42
CA PHE A 141 11.72 -6.80 5.50
C PHE A 141 12.92 -5.89 5.12
N PRO A 142 13.71 -6.15 4.05
CA PRO A 142 14.86 -5.29 3.75
C PRO A 142 14.47 -3.84 3.44
N PHE A 143 13.29 -3.63 2.86
CA PHE A 143 12.74 -2.31 2.59
C PHE A 143 12.11 -1.70 3.84
N LEU A 144 11.33 -2.48 4.61
CA LEU A 144 10.78 -2.05 5.89
C LEU A 144 11.89 -1.57 6.83
N GLU A 145 12.96 -2.34 7.00
CA GLU A 145 14.09 -1.98 7.86
C GLU A 145 14.74 -0.66 7.44
N ALA A 146 14.90 -0.44 6.13
CA ALA A 146 15.42 0.82 5.59
C ALA A 146 14.49 1.99 5.92
N LEU A 147 13.19 1.84 5.63
CA LEU A 147 12.17 2.86 5.89
C LEU A 147 12.10 3.23 7.37
N LEU A 148 12.05 2.25 8.26
CA LEU A 148 11.98 2.47 9.70
C LEU A 148 13.25 3.15 10.24
N GLY A 149 14.42 2.73 9.76
CA GLY A 149 15.70 3.35 10.14
C GLY A 149 15.77 4.83 9.74
N GLU A 150 15.44 5.14 8.49
CA GLU A 150 15.44 6.52 8.00
C GLU A 150 14.32 7.37 8.65
N ALA A 151 13.13 6.80 8.88
CA ALA A 151 12.07 7.47 9.64
C ALA A 151 12.51 7.82 11.07
N LYS A 152 13.30 6.96 11.72
CA LYS A 152 13.76 7.17 13.10
C LYS A 152 14.77 8.32 13.19
N THR A 153 15.66 8.49 12.21
CA THR A 153 16.61 9.61 12.18
C THR A 153 15.92 10.97 12.02
N LEU A 154 14.71 10.98 11.45
CA LEU A 154 13.87 12.17 11.29
C LEU A 154 13.06 12.54 12.53
N GLY A 155 13.16 11.73 13.60
CA GLY A 155 12.47 11.92 14.86
C GLY A 155 10.98 11.58 14.82
N LEU A 156 10.55 10.74 13.87
CA LEU A 156 9.15 10.29 13.80
C LEU A 156 8.87 9.26 14.91
N HIS A 157 7.70 9.37 15.53
CA HIS A 157 7.14 8.25 16.27
C HIS A 157 6.65 7.20 15.27
N ILE A 158 7.02 5.93 15.48
CA ILE A 158 6.82 4.87 14.51
C ILE A 158 5.90 3.79 15.10
N CYS A 159 4.79 3.54 14.42
CA CYS A 159 3.96 2.36 14.64
C CYS A 159 4.21 1.32 13.54
N LEU A 160 4.19 0.04 13.90
CA LEU A 160 4.16 -1.06 12.95
C LEU A 160 2.94 -1.94 13.22
N GLU A 161 2.02 -1.99 12.26
CA GLU A 161 0.95 -2.98 12.21
C GLU A 161 1.47 -4.28 11.61
N THR A 162 1.25 -5.40 12.29
CA THR A 162 1.77 -6.70 11.88
C THR A 162 0.85 -7.82 12.33
N SER A 163 0.75 -8.87 11.51
CA SER A 163 0.10 -10.13 11.91
C SER A 163 1.01 -11.00 12.80
N GLY A 164 2.25 -10.57 13.03
CA GLY A 164 3.27 -11.36 13.71
C GLY A 164 3.86 -12.49 12.87
N PHE A 165 3.44 -12.64 11.60
CA PHE A 165 3.89 -13.73 10.73
C PHE A 165 5.28 -13.45 10.14
N ALA A 166 6.30 -13.47 10.98
CA ALA A 166 7.69 -13.38 10.60
C ALA A 166 8.60 -14.08 11.61
N ARG A 167 9.86 -14.30 11.20
CA ARG A 167 10.88 -14.86 12.09
C ARG A 167 11.19 -13.89 13.23
N LYS A 168 11.30 -14.39 14.46
CA LYS A 168 11.55 -13.60 15.67
C LYS A 168 12.77 -12.68 15.56
N GLU A 169 13.82 -13.16 14.91
CA GLU A 169 15.08 -12.42 14.75
C GLU A 169 14.90 -11.13 13.97
N LEU A 170 13.92 -11.09 13.05
CA LEU A 170 13.60 -9.89 12.28
C LEU A 170 12.96 -8.82 13.17
N PHE A 171 12.08 -9.19 14.10
CA PHE A 171 11.51 -8.25 15.07
C PHE A 171 12.60 -7.66 15.96
N SER A 172 13.55 -8.49 16.44
CA SER A 172 14.67 -8.00 17.26
C SER A 172 15.52 -6.95 16.54
N ARG A 173 15.66 -7.03 15.21
CA ARG A 173 16.43 -6.04 14.43
C ARG A 173 15.76 -4.68 14.33
N ILE A 174 14.43 -4.63 14.29
CA ILE A 174 13.67 -3.38 14.15
C ILE A 174 13.11 -2.86 15.47
N ALA A 175 13.22 -3.63 16.57
CA ALA A 175 12.68 -3.27 17.87
C ALA A 175 13.18 -1.92 18.41
N GLY A 176 14.41 -1.51 18.07
CA GLY A 176 14.94 -0.20 18.46
C GLY A 176 14.39 0.98 17.64
N ASN A 177 13.79 0.71 16.47
CA ASN A 177 13.25 1.73 15.57
C ASN A 177 11.72 1.87 15.71
N VAL A 178 11.02 0.84 16.17
CA VAL A 178 9.55 0.84 16.34
C VAL A 178 9.20 1.24 17.76
N ASP A 179 8.38 2.29 17.90
CA ASP A 179 7.92 2.78 19.21
C ASP A 179 6.69 2.02 19.71
N LEU A 180 5.82 1.58 18.80
CA LEU A 180 4.63 0.81 19.12
C LEU A 180 4.37 -0.28 18.07
N PHE A 181 4.25 -1.52 18.52
CA PHE A 181 3.75 -2.62 17.69
C PHE A 181 2.23 -2.76 17.89
N LEU A 182 1.51 -2.78 16.79
CA LEU A 182 0.07 -3.06 16.72
C LEU A 182 -0.09 -4.45 16.11
N TYR A 183 -0.64 -5.39 16.88
CA TYR A 183 -0.78 -6.78 16.45
C TYR A 183 -2.21 -7.06 16.00
N ASP A 184 -2.36 -7.51 14.76
CA ASP A 184 -3.62 -7.99 14.20
C ASP A 184 -3.80 -9.48 14.54
N ILE A 185 -4.80 -9.79 15.40
CA ILE A 185 -5.12 -11.14 15.88
C ILE A 185 -6.44 -11.62 15.29
#